data_AF-A0A4Y7RMB3-F1
#
_entry.id   AF-A0A4Y7RMB3-F1
#
_cell.length_a   1.000
_cell.length_b   1.000
_cell.length_c   1.000
_cell.angle_alpha   90.00
_cell.angle_beta   90.00
_cell.angle_gamma   90.00
#
_symmetry.space_group_name_H-M   'P 1'
#
loop_
_entity.id
_entity.type
_entity.pdbx_description
1 polymer ?
#
loop_
_entity_poly.entity_id
_entity_poly.type
_entity_poly.pdbx_seq_one_letter_code
_entity_poly.pdbx_strand_id
1 'polypeptide(L)'
;MLVSGPTNNGNGSMDYDGACEVTGGTLAIAGSSGMAQSPGTSSSQNSITVIYSTVQAAGTLAALTDESGKTVLAFAPDKAYQSIVFSSPLLEQGKTYTLISGGSCSGQLTGGLFTGGACSGGAKLTTVTISGTVTRIADNGSAVTGGMGGMGGPGGRGGNMAPPK
;
A
#
# COMPACT_ATOMS: atom_id res chain seq x y z
N MET A 1 14.47 1.64 -3.13
CA MET A 1 14.26 0.95 -4.43
C MET A 1 12.85 1.28 -4.88
N LEU A 2 12.63 1.66 -6.13
CA LEU A 2 11.31 2.00 -6.66
C LEU A 2 10.97 0.94 -7.72
N VAL A 3 9.84 0.25 -7.56
CA VAL A 3 9.45 -0.84 -8.47
C VAL A 3 8.02 -0.61 -8.94
N SER A 4 7.83 -0.46 -10.25
CA SER A 4 6.51 -0.48 -10.89
C SER A 4 6.30 -1.85 -11.52
N GLY A 5 5.50 -2.71 -10.86
CA GLY A 5 5.18 -4.05 -11.36
C GLY A 5 4.38 -4.05 -12.67
N PRO A 6 4.30 -5.18 -13.39
CA PRO A 6 3.51 -5.28 -14.60
C PRO A 6 2.01 -5.22 -14.29
N THR A 7 1.26 -4.64 -15.21
CA THR A 7 -0.20 -4.46 -15.15
C THR A 7 -0.98 -5.68 -15.64
N ASN A 8 -0.31 -6.74 -16.12
CA ASN A 8 -0.93 -7.96 -16.63
C ASN A 8 -0.88 -9.10 -15.60
N ASN A 9 -2.01 -9.77 -15.36
CA ASN A 9 -2.16 -10.97 -14.49
C ASN A 9 -1.46 -12.24 -15.04
N GLY A 10 -0.38 -12.11 -15.82
CA GLY A 10 0.13 -13.23 -16.61
C GLY A 10 1.64 -13.29 -16.82
N ASN A 11 2.46 -12.42 -16.22
CA ASN A 11 3.91 -12.59 -16.19
C ASN A 11 4.43 -11.91 -14.92
N GLY A 12 5.11 -12.69 -14.07
CA GLY A 12 5.49 -12.32 -12.71
C GLY A 12 6.22 -10.98 -12.64
N SER A 13 5.68 -10.04 -11.87
CA SER A 13 6.54 -9.04 -11.22
C SER A 13 7.49 -9.81 -10.33
N MET A 14 8.78 -9.70 -10.63
CA MET A 14 9.89 -10.22 -9.84
C MET A 14 10.11 -11.73 -9.97
N ASP A 15 11.18 -12.09 -10.68
CA ASP A 15 12.07 -13.18 -10.23
C ASP A 15 12.55 -12.82 -8.82
N TYR A 16 11.75 -13.11 -7.81
CA TYR A 16 12.21 -13.31 -6.45
C TYR A 16 11.56 -14.60 -5.96
N ASP A 17 12.31 -15.68 -6.11
CA ASP A 17 12.05 -17.00 -5.51
C ASP A 17 12.39 -16.97 -4.00
N GLY A 18 12.04 -15.88 -3.30
CA GLY A 18 12.49 -15.63 -1.94
C GLY A 18 11.86 -14.39 -1.30
N ALA A 19 11.64 -14.45 0.01
CA ALA A 19 11.02 -13.40 0.82
C ALA A 19 11.65 -12.02 0.53
N CYS A 20 10.82 -11.03 0.16
CA CYS A 20 11.27 -9.64 0.05
C CYS A 20 11.53 -9.10 1.45
N GLU A 21 12.78 -9.05 1.88
CA GLU A 21 13.18 -8.45 3.16
C GLU A 21 13.58 -6.99 2.96
N VAL A 22 12.95 -6.09 3.72
CA VAL A 22 13.31 -4.66 3.72
C VAL A 22 14.09 -4.36 4.98
N THR A 23 15.41 -4.22 4.83
CA THR A 23 16.34 -3.97 5.94
C THR A 23 16.77 -2.50 6.07
N GLY A 24 16.33 -1.62 5.16
CA GLY A 24 16.59 -0.18 5.21
C GLY A 24 16.11 0.63 4.00
N GLY A 25 16.03 1.96 4.16
CA GLY A 25 15.73 2.91 3.08
C GLY A 25 14.25 3.07 2.77
N THR A 26 13.92 3.79 1.70
CA THR A 26 12.53 3.96 1.25
C THR A 26 12.19 2.99 0.12
N LEU A 27 11.08 2.28 0.29
CA LEU A 27 10.49 1.37 -0.68
C LEU A 27 9.08 1.83 -1.03
N ALA A 28 8.81 1.94 -2.33
CA ALA A 28 7.46 2.09 -2.87
C ALA A 28 7.31 1.12 -4.04
N ILE A 29 6.34 0.21 -3.95
CA ILE A 29 6.03 -0.76 -5.00
C ILE A 29 4.56 -0.62 -5.36
N ALA A 30 4.26 -0.30 -6.62
CA ALA A 30 2.90 -0.31 -7.13
C ALA A 30 2.71 -1.47 -8.11
N GLY A 31 1.54 -2.11 -8.07
CA GLY A 31 1.23 -3.28 -8.89
C GLY A 31 -0.25 -3.63 -8.91
N SER A 32 -0.58 -4.78 -9.49
CA SER A 32 -1.93 -5.34 -9.44
C SER A 32 -2.21 -6.00 -8.08
N SER A 33 -3.47 -5.98 -7.64
CA SER A 33 -3.89 -6.61 -6.38
C SER A 33 -3.62 -8.12 -6.34
N GLY A 34 -3.68 -8.79 -7.49
CA GLY A 34 -3.42 -10.24 -7.62
C GLY A 34 -1.96 -10.65 -7.45
N MET A 35 -1.01 -9.72 -7.61
CA MET A 35 0.44 -9.97 -7.45
C MET A 35 1.05 -9.18 -6.29
N ALA A 36 0.23 -8.59 -5.42
CA ALA A 36 0.70 -7.81 -4.28
C ALA A 36 1.41 -8.71 -3.27
N GLN A 37 2.74 -8.73 -3.31
CA GLN A 37 3.57 -9.34 -2.27
C GLN A 37 4.04 -8.25 -1.30
N SER A 38 3.74 -8.44 -0.02
CA SER A 38 4.30 -7.59 1.03
C SER A 38 5.67 -8.11 1.46
N PRO A 39 6.52 -7.26 2.05
CA PRO A 39 7.74 -7.70 2.68
C PRO A 39 7.50 -8.80 3.71
N GLY A 40 8.44 -9.72 3.84
CA GLY A 40 8.41 -10.76 4.87
C GLY A 40 8.43 -10.14 6.27
N THR A 41 7.81 -10.82 7.24
CA THR A 41 7.78 -10.40 8.65
C THR A 41 9.15 -10.43 9.34
N SER A 42 10.17 -11.01 8.68
CA SER A 42 11.58 -10.92 9.07
C SER A 42 12.22 -9.56 8.79
N SER A 43 11.52 -8.67 8.06
CA SER A 43 12.00 -7.30 7.81
C SER A 43 12.19 -6.54 9.13
N SER A 44 13.31 -5.82 9.27
CA SER A 44 13.57 -4.96 10.43
C SER A 44 12.86 -3.60 10.31
N GLN A 45 12.26 -3.30 9.16
CA GLN A 45 11.60 -2.03 8.86
C GLN A 45 10.09 -2.21 8.67
N ASN A 46 9.31 -1.30 9.26
CA ASN A 46 7.86 -1.31 9.13
C ASN A 46 7.43 -1.05 7.68
N SER A 47 6.35 -1.73 7.28
CA SER A 47 5.76 -1.61 5.96
C SER A 47 4.25 -1.58 6.05
N ILE A 48 3.63 -0.92 5.08
CA ILE A 48 2.20 -0.89 4.88
C ILE A 48 1.88 -1.29 3.44
N THR A 49 0.94 -2.22 3.28
CA THR A 49 0.34 -2.56 2.00
C THR A 49 -1.08 -2.03 1.96
N VAL A 50 -1.40 -1.30 0.90
CA VAL A 50 -2.73 -0.78 0.64
C VAL A 50 -3.28 -1.45 -0.61
N ILE A 51 -4.47 -2.03 -0.50
CA ILE A 51 -5.21 -2.59 -1.63
C ILE A 51 -6.37 -1.65 -1.96
N TYR A 52 -6.40 -1.15 -3.18
CA TYR A 52 -7.47 -0.28 -3.67
C TYR A 52 -8.64 -1.12 -4.17
N SER A 53 -9.85 -0.72 -3.81
CA SER A 53 -11.10 -1.31 -4.29
C SER A 53 -11.23 -1.20 -5.81
N THR A 54 -10.65 -0.15 -6.39
CA THR A 54 -10.67 0.15 -7.83
C THR A 54 -9.25 0.40 -8.35
N VAL A 55 -9.04 0.12 -9.64
CA VAL A 55 -7.76 0.40 -10.31
C VAL A 55 -7.54 1.92 -10.34
N GLN A 56 -6.42 2.35 -9.82
CA GLN A 56 -5.94 3.73 -9.89
C GLN A 56 -5.23 3.94 -11.22
N ALA A 57 -5.47 5.09 -11.86
CA ALA A 57 -4.81 5.46 -13.10
C ALA A 57 -3.29 5.67 -12.91
N ALA A 58 -2.53 5.53 -13.99
CA ALA A 58 -1.13 5.94 -14.02
C ALA A 58 -1.00 7.42 -13.66
N GLY A 59 0.02 7.77 -12.89
CA GLY A 59 0.26 9.11 -12.38
C GLY A 59 -0.61 9.51 -11.17
N THR A 60 -1.57 8.67 -10.75
CA THR A 60 -2.29 8.92 -9.51
C THR A 60 -1.33 8.80 -8.34
N LEU A 61 -1.23 9.89 -7.58
CA LEU A 61 -0.37 9.97 -6.40
C LEU A 61 -1.00 9.16 -5.25
N ALA A 62 -0.21 8.29 -4.61
CA ALA A 62 -0.55 7.68 -3.34
C ALA A 62 0.38 8.26 -2.26
N ALA A 63 -0.18 8.91 -1.25
CA ALA A 63 0.57 9.58 -0.20
C ALA A 63 0.16 9.12 1.20
N LEU A 64 1.14 9.07 2.09
CA LEU A 64 1.00 8.88 3.53
C LEU A 64 1.49 10.13 4.24
N THR A 65 0.61 10.77 4.98
CA THR A 65 0.95 11.91 5.85
C THR A 65 0.83 11.52 7.32
N ASP A 66 1.63 12.13 8.18
CA ASP A 66 1.47 11.98 9.62
C ASP A 66 0.25 12.79 10.15
N GLU A 67 0.01 12.72 11.46
CA GLU A 67 -1.05 13.48 12.15
C GLU A 67 -0.85 15.01 12.10
N SER A 68 0.38 15.46 11.83
CA SER A 68 0.71 16.88 11.64
C SER A 68 0.48 17.35 10.19
N GLY A 69 0.07 16.44 9.29
CA GLY A 69 -0.13 16.72 7.87
C GLY A 69 1.16 16.76 7.05
N LYS A 70 2.30 16.35 7.63
CA LYS A 70 3.57 16.29 6.92
C LYS A 70 3.64 15.02 6.08
N THR A 71 4.13 15.14 4.85
CA THR A 71 4.31 14.01 3.95
C THR A 71 5.45 13.12 4.45
N VAL A 72 5.10 11.87 4.75
CA VAL A 72 6.05 10.82 5.17
C VAL A 72 6.57 10.10 3.94
N LEU A 73 5.64 9.68 3.07
CA LEU A 73 5.91 9.04 1.79
C LEU A 73 4.86 9.46 0.79
N ALA A 74 5.24 9.73 -0.45
CA ALA A 74 4.28 9.80 -1.53
C ALA A 74 4.88 9.25 -2.82
N PHE A 75 4.11 8.50 -3.59
CA PHE A 75 4.56 7.87 -4.81
C PHE A 75 3.50 8.00 -5.89
N ALA A 76 3.90 8.49 -7.06
CA ALA A 76 3.06 8.53 -8.25
C ALA A 76 3.59 7.49 -9.25
N PRO A 77 2.96 6.30 -9.36
CA PRO A 77 3.41 5.27 -10.28
C PRO A 77 3.15 5.66 -11.74
N ASP A 78 4.10 5.40 -12.64
CA ASP A 78 3.93 5.67 -14.08
C ASP A 78 2.95 4.71 -14.78
N LYS A 79 2.41 3.72 -14.05
CA LYS A 79 1.46 2.71 -14.55
C LYS A 79 0.24 2.65 -13.63
N ALA A 80 -0.89 2.20 -14.19
CA ALA A 80 -2.08 1.92 -13.41
C ALA A 80 -1.78 0.84 -12.35
N TYR A 81 -2.40 0.98 -11.18
CA TYR A 81 -2.12 0.10 -10.03
C TYR A 81 -3.38 -0.12 -9.20
N GLN A 82 -3.40 -1.24 -8.48
CA GLN A 82 -4.48 -1.58 -7.55
C GLN A 82 -3.94 -1.96 -6.16
N SER A 83 -2.63 -2.11 -6.02
CA SER A 83 -1.97 -2.27 -4.74
C SER A 83 -0.74 -1.39 -4.68
N ILE A 84 -0.44 -0.87 -3.49
CA ILE A 84 0.82 -0.21 -3.22
C ILE A 84 1.42 -0.71 -1.90
N VAL A 85 2.72 -0.95 -1.89
CA VAL A 85 3.50 -1.27 -0.70
C VAL A 85 4.42 -0.11 -0.42
N PHE A 86 4.34 0.42 0.79
CA PHE A 86 5.24 1.44 1.31
C PHE A 86 6.05 0.87 2.47
N SER A 87 7.36 1.13 2.47
CA SER A 87 8.19 0.93 3.65
C SER A 87 9.16 2.10 3.78
N SER A 88 9.33 2.58 5.00
CA SER A 88 10.26 3.66 5.31
C SER A 88 10.68 3.59 6.78
N PRO A 89 11.90 4.01 7.12
CA PRO A 89 12.30 4.19 8.52
C PRO A 89 11.46 5.26 9.24
N LEU A 90 10.73 6.11 8.50
CA LEU A 90 9.79 7.10 9.06
C LEU A 90 8.43 6.50 9.45
N LEU A 91 8.15 5.25 9.10
CA LEU A 91 6.96 4.54 9.55
C LEU A 91 7.24 3.91 10.91
N GLU A 92 6.63 4.48 11.94
CA GLU A 92 6.81 4.06 13.32
C GLU A 92 5.61 3.24 13.79
N GLN A 93 5.87 2.17 14.52
CA GLN A 93 4.82 1.34 15.10
C GLN A 93 4.01 2.14 16.12
N GLY A 94 2.69 1.96 16.11
CA GLY A 94 1.76 2.67 16.99
C GLY A 94 1.39 4.08 16.52
N LYS A 95 2.04 4.62 15.48
CA LYS A 95 1.66 5.90 14.88
C LYS A 95 0.57 5.74 13.83
N THR A 96 -0.29 6.75 13.74
CA THR A 96 -1.35 6.82 12.75
C THR A 96 -0.93 7.70 11.58
N TYR A 97 -1.22 7.24 10.38
CA TYR A 97 -0.95 7.93 9.13
C TYR A 97 -2.24 8.07 8.32
N THR A 98 -2.33 9.13 7.53
CA THR A 98 -3.46 9.36 6.62
C THR A 98 -3.07 8.95 5.21
N LEU A 99 -3.87 8.05 4.63
CA LEU A 99 -3.77 7.69 3.22
C LEU A 99 -4.50 8.72 2.37
N ILE A 100 -3.80 9.28 1.40
CA ILE A 100 -4.30 10.26 0.44
C ILE A 100 -4.09 9.70 -0.98
N SER A 101 -5.09 9.86 -1.85
CA SER A 101 -5.00 9.52 -3.27
C SER A 101 -5.22 10.75 -4.15
N GLY A 102 -4.44 10.85 -5.23
CA GLY A 102 -4.40 11.99 -6.13
C GLY A 102 -3.73 13.23 -5.52
N GLY A 103 -3.91 14.37 -6.19
CA GLY A 103 -3.28 15.63 -5.80
C GLY A 103 -1.83 15.74 -6.26
N SER A 104 -1.06 16.56 -5.54
CA SER A 104 0.33 16.85 -5.88
C SER A 104 1.14 17.03 -4.60
N CYS A 105 2.39 16.56 -4.59
CA CYS A 105 3.30 16.80 -3.47
C CYS A 105 4.39 17.78 -3.87
N SER A 106 4.60 18.77 -3.01
CA SER A 106 5.85 19.53 -2.98
C SER A 106 6.86 18.69 -2.21
N GLY A 107 8.01 18.37 -2.79
CA GLY A 107 9.01 17.49 -2.18
C GLY A 107 10.14 17.13 -3.13
N GLN A 108 11.17 16.46 -2.63
CA GLN A 108 12.23 15.92 -3.49
C GLN A 108 11.66 14.74 -4.27
N LEU A 109 11.57 14.90 -5.59
CA LEU A 109 11.13 13.86 -6.51
C LEU A 109 12.35 13.04 -6.96
N THR A 110 12.41 11.77 -6.57
CA THR A 110 13.40 10.82 -7.11
C THR A 110 12.64 9.62 -7.67
N GLY A 111 12.56 9.50 -9.00
CA GLY A 111 11.94 8.36 -9.68
C GLY A 111 10.44 8.15 -9.43
N GLY A 112 9.67 9.21 -9.15
CA GLY A 112 8.24 9.13 -8.83
C GLY A 112 7.92 9.12 -7.34
N LEU A 113 8.93 8.92 -6.47
CA LEU A 113 8.81 9.02 -5.02
C LEU A 113 9.11 10.45 -4.58
N PHE A 114 8.18 11.02 -3.81
CA PHE A 114 8.30 12.28 -3.12
C PHE A 114 8.57 12.02 -1.64
N THR A 115 9.69 12.54 -1.16
CA THR A 115 10.04 12.52 0.27
C THR A 115 10.09 13.94 0.81
N GLY A 116 9.43 14.17 1.95
CA GLY A 116 9.32 15.48 2.58
C GLY A 116 8.37 16.44 1.86
N GLY A 117 8.20 17.62 2.45
CA GLY A 117 7.28 18.66 1.99
C GLY A 117 5.81 18.33 2.30
N ALA A 118 4.89 18.93 1.52
CA ALA A 118 3.45 18.84 1.76
C ALA A 118 2.71 18.43 0.48
N CYS A 119 1.75 17.52 0.64
CA CYS A 119 0.81 17.15 -0.43
C CYS A 119 -0.50 17.94 -0.29
N SER A 120 -1.02 18.40 -1.42
CA SER A 120 -2.27 19.17 -1.49
C SER A 120 -3.14 18.73 -2.67
N GLY A 121 -4.44 19.01 -2.58
CA GLY A 121 -5.41 18.68 -3.63
C GLY A 121 -5.76 17.19 -3.77
N GLY A 122 -5.22 16.32 -2.91
CA GLY A 122 -5.53 14.90 -2.87
C GLY A 122 -6.76 14.59 -2.01
N ALA A 123 -7.45 13.50 -2.32
CA ALA A 123 -8.57 12.99 -1.54
C ALA A 123 -8.07 12.14 -0.37
N LYS A 124 -8.44 12.51 0.85
CA LYS A 124 -8.22 11.67 2.03
C LYS A 124 -9.10 10.43 1.93
N LEU A 125 -8.49 9.26 1.87
CA LEU A 125 -9.20 7.98 1.77
C LEU A 125 -9.52 7.44 3.16
N THR A 126 -8.48 7.25 3.98
CA THR A 126 -8.61 6.64 5.31
C THR A 126 -7.42 6.97 6.19
N THR A 127 -7.47 6.57 7.46
CA THR A 127 -6.35 6.60 8.40
C THR A 127 -5.97 5.20 8.80
N VAL A 128 -4.69 4.98 9.07
CA VAL A 128 -4.14 3.66 9.40
C VAL A 128 -3.07 3.77 10.46
N THR A 129 -3.20 2.97 11.49
CA THR A 129 -2.19 2.81 12.53
C THR A 129 -1.27 1.66 12.16
N ILE A 130 0.05 1.90 12.17
CA ILE A 130 1.03 0.85 11.93
C ILE A 130 1.05 -0.10 13.13
N SER A 131 0.54 -1.31 12.96
CA SER A 131 0.40 -2.28 14.05
C SER A 131 1.65 -3.15 14.27
N GLY A 132 2.56 -3.18 13.29
CA GLY A 132 3.83 -3.91 13.36
C GLY A 132 4.59 -3.88 12.04
N THR A 133 5.50 -4.84 11.85
CA THR A 133 6.38 -4.94 10.67
C THR A 133 5.65 -4.88 9.34
N VAL A 134 4.45 -5.49 9.27
CA VAL A 134 3.60 -5.49 8.09
C VAL A 134 2.19 -5.12 8.50
N THR A 135 1.74 -3.95 8.04
CA THR A 135 0.36 -3.49 8.16
C THR A 135 -0.33 -3.65 6.80
N ARG A 136 -1.54 -4.19 6.75
CA ARG A 136 -2.30 -4.36 5.50
C ARG A 136 -3.70 -3.82 5.62
N ILE A 137 -4.07 -2.93 4.71
CA ILE A 137 -5.39 -2.31 4.69
C ILE A 137 -5.95 -2.25 3.27
N ALA A 138 -7.27 -2.12 3.18
CA ALA A 138 -7.93 -1.62 1.99
C ALA A 138 -7.90 -0.07 1.99
N ASP A 139 -8.19 0.54 0.83
CA ASP A 139 -8.36 1.99 0.68
C ASP A 139 -9.42 2.60 1.61
N ASN A 140 -10.40 1.81 2.06
CA ASN A 140 -11.38 2.21 3.07
C ASN A 140 -10.91 2.08 4.53
N GLY A 141 -9.69 1.56 4.76
CA GLY A 141 -9.09 1.37 6.10
C GLY A 141 -9.41 0.04 6.78
N SER A 142 -10.21 -0.82 6.14
CA SER A 142 -10.45 -2.18 6.66
C SER A 142 -9.16 -3.00 6.60
N ALA A 143 -8.85 -3.74 7.67
CA ALA A 143 -7.70 -4.64 7.67
C ALA A 143 -7.87 -5.72 6.59
N VAL A 144 -6.81 -5.99 5.84
CA VAL A 144 -6.78 -7.06 4.83
C VAL A 144 -5.94 -8.21 5.37
N THR A 145 -6.59 -9.31 5.71
CA THR A 145 -5.94 -10.56 6.11
C THR A 145 -5.73 -11.43 4.87
N GLY A 146 -4.48 -11.84 4.61
CA GLY A 146 -4.14 -12.78 3.54
C GLY A 146 -3.12 -12.22 2.54
N GLY A 147 -2.03 -12.97 2.36
CA GLY A 147 -1.19 -12.89 1.17
C GLY A 147 -1.48 -14.11 0.30
N MET A 148 -1.19 -13.97 -0.99
CA MET A 148 -1.43 -14.91 -2.11
C MET A 148 -2.81 -14.82 -2.76
N GLY A 149 -2.83 -14.13 -3.91
CA GLY A 149 -3.77 -14.27 -5.04
C GLY A 149 -5.21 -14.66 -4.77
N GLY A 150 -6.14 -13.71 -4.88
CA GLY A 150 -7.55 -14.04 -4.79
C GLY A 150 -8.46 -12.86 -5.06
N MET A 151 -8.83 -12.71 -6.33
CA MET A 151 -10.00 -11.98 -6.76
C MET A 151 -11.21 -12.41 -5.90
N GLY A 152 -11.79 -11.49 -5.14
CA GLY A 152 -12.93 -11.76 -4.27
C GLY A 152 -13.76 -10.52 -4.06
N GLY A 153 -14.45 -10.09 -5.11
CA GLY A 153 -15.44 -9.02 -5.05
C GLY A 153 -16.61 -9.33 -4.10
N PRO A 154 -17.49 -8.35 -3.84
CA PRO A 154 -18.51 -8.43 -2.80
C PRO A 154 -19.61 -9.42 -3.19
N GLY A 155 -19.74 -10.52 -2.44
CA GLY A 155 -20.83 -11.46 -2.62
C GLY A 155 -21.00 -12.41 -1.45
N GLY A 156 -22.17 -12.38 -0.80
CA GLY A 156 -22.65 -13.51 -0.01
C GLY A 156 -23.25 -13.16 1.34
N ARG A 157 -24.51 -12.72 1.33
CA ARG A 157 -25.44 -13.01 2.42
C ARG A 157 -25.53 -14.53 2.64
N GLY A 158 -25.63 -14.98 3.89
CA GLY A 158 -26.09 -16.33 4.26
C GLY A 158 -24.99 -17.22 4.86
N GLY A 159 -25.14 -17.85 6.03
CA GLY A 159 -26.32 -18.01 6.85
C GLY A 159 -25.94 -18.38 8.29
N ASN A 160 -26.59 -17.71 9.24
CA ASN A 160 -26.74 -18.21 10.60
C ASN A 160 -27.93 -19.16 10.59
N MET A 161 -27.69 -20.46 10.42
CA MET A 161 -28.64 -21.48 10.86
C MET A 161 -28.01 -22.20 12.04
N ALA A 162 -28.62 -21.97 13.21
CA ALA A 162 -28.31 -22.67 14.45
C ALA A 162 -28.58 -24.18 14.29
N PRO A 163 -27.84 -25.05 14.99
CA PRO A 163 -28.13 -26.48 14.99
C PRO A 163 -29.37 -26.78 15.87
N PRO A 164 -30.32 -27.61 15.42
CA PRO A 164 -31.38 -28.09 16.30
C PRO A 164 -30.87 -29.22 17.21
N LYS A 165 -31.56 -29.33 18.35
CA LYS A 165 -31.43 -30.37 19.38
C LYS A 165 -32.25 -31.60 19.00
#